data_AF-A0A2M7JEN9-F1
#
_entry.id   AF-A0A2M7JEN9-F1
#
_cell.length_a   1.000
_cell.length_b   1.000
_cell.length_c   1.000
_cell.angle_alpha   90.00
_cell.angle_beta   90.00
_cell.angle_gamma   90.00
#
_symmetry.space_group_name_H-M   'P 1'
#
loop_
_entity.id
_entity.type
_entity.pdbx_description
1 polymer ?
#
loop_
_entity_poly.entity_id
_entity_poly.type
_entity_poly.pdbx_seq_one_letter_code
_entity_poly.pdbx_strand_id
1 'polypeptide(L)'
;DDDEKKIHRRFHKIEVIGKIIDITSVVKQLMIDLVIICIPSASGNVIRSVAAQCEGSNVEYKIVPGVFEILGEAVNVSPIRNVDVEDLLRRSPVTISSRKILSCLADKVILVTGAGGSIGSELCRQICKVKPKHLLLLGHGENSIYQIHRELKKNYPDIHTEPIMCSTTDKQRVEYMIKSYRPHVIFHAAAYKHVPLMQYFPEECVKNNILGTLNVVDMANKYGVEKFVLISTDKAVNCINNMGISKRIAEMVVQSYSKTSQTGFMIVRFGNVLGSRGSVIPLFKEQIARGGPVTVTHPEMTRFFMTIPEASQLVIQAGAIGKGGDVFILDMGEPVNILDMAEDIIRLSGFEPYIDIPIEFIGIRPGEKLYEELLTAQEGTVATKHERIFQTMATEVDKKTLMKDIEELKRLAIAVKRKEIVDKFWKILG
;
A
#
# COMPACT_ATOMS: atom_id res chain seq x y z
N ASP A 1 12.14 27.68 -12.53
CA ASP A 1 12.59 27.20 -11.20
C ASP A 1 12.14 28.25 -10.20
N ASP A 2 11.34 27.86 -9.21
CA ASP A 2 10.76 28.81 -8.25
C ASP A 2 11.76 29.30 -7.20
N ASP A 3 12.98 28.73 -7.17
CA ASP A 3 14.09 29.28 -6.39
C ASP A 3 14.56 30.60 -7.00
N GLU A 4 14.20 31.70 -6.35
CA GLU A 4 14.55 33.07 -6.77
C GLU A 4 16.04 33.27 -6.96
N LYS A 5 16.88 32.50 -6.25
CA LYS A 5 18.34 32.60 -6.39
C LYS A 5 18.84 32.08 -7.72
N LYS A 6 18.06 31.25 -8.42
CA LYS A 6 18.45 30.63 -9.70
C LYS A 6 17.96 31.41 -10.91
N ILE A 7 16.95 32.26 -10.78
CA ILE A 7 16.41 33.06 -11.89
C ILE A 7 17.52 33.93 -12.48
N HIS A 8 17.61 34.01 -13.80
CA HIS A 8 18.68 34.67 -14.58
C HIS A 8 20.10 34.09 -14.40
N ARG A 9 20.27 33.01 -13.62
CA ARG A 9 21.53 32.26 -13.63
C ARG A 9 21.59 31.33 -14.82
N ARG A 10 22.82 31.08 -15.28
CA ARG A 10 23.10 30.11 -16.34
C ARG A 10 23.62 28.82 -15.73
N PHE A 11 23.00 27.71 -16.09
CA PHE A 11 23.55 26.37 -15.88
C PHE A 11 24.10 25.90 -17.22
N HIS A 12 25.42 25.74 -17.28
CA HIS A 12 26.17 25.64 -18.54
C HIS A 12 25.91 26.85 -19.47
N LYS A 13 25.16 26.66 -20.55
CA LYS A 13 24.82 27.69 -21.54
C LYS A 13 23.32 28.04 -21.55
N ILE A 14 22.54 27.43 -20.66
CA ILE A 14 21.08 27.58 -20.62
C ILE A 14 20.72 28.45 -19.42
N GLU A 15 19.93 29.49 -19.67
CA GLU A 15 19.46 30.43 -18.66
C GLU A 15 18.18 29.93 -17.99
N VAL A 16 18.05 30.18 -16.68
CA VAL A 16 16.78 29.98 -15.97
C VAL A 16 15.89 31.20 -16.21
N ILE A 17 14.87 31.01 -17.05
CA ILE A 17 14.05 32.09 -17.62
C ILE A 17 12.97 32.61 -16.66
N GLY A 18 12.43 31.76 -15.78
CA GLY A 18 11.35 32.16 -14.88
C GLY A 18 10.88 31.06 -13.92
N LYS A 19 9.76 31.33 -13.25
CA LYS A 19 9.04 30.46 -12.30
C LYS A 19 8.06 29.54 -13.03
N ILE A 20 7.43 28.61 -12.30
CA ILE A 20 6.41 27.70 -12.87
C ILE A 20 5.24 28.48 -13.47
N ILE A 21 4.84 29.60 -12.84
CA ILE A 21 3.75 30.45 -13.32
C ILE A 21 4.06 31.13 -14.67
N ASP A 22 5.33 31.21 -15.05
CA ASP A 22 5.76 31.82 -16.31
C ASP A 22 5.74 30.83 -17.48
N ILE A 23 5.47 29.54 -17.25
CA ILE A 23 5.51 28.50 -18.31
C ILE A 23 4.64 28.90 -19.50
N THR A 24 3.39 29.30 -19.27
CA THR A 24 2.46 29.65 -20.35
C THR A 24 2.97 30.80 -21.22
N SER A 25 3.58 31.83 -20.63
CA SER A 25 4.09 32.98 -21.38
C SER A 25 5.40 32.63 -22.11
N VAL A 26 6.30 31.90 -21.47
CA VAL A 26 7.58 31.46 -22.03
C VAL A 26 7.38 30.52 -23.21
N VAL A 27 6.47 29.55 -23.10
CA VAL A 27 6.13 28.60 -24.18
C VAL A 27 5.67 29.35 -25.43
N LYS A 28 4.80 30.35 -25.26
CA LYS A 28 4.29 31.17 -26.37
C LYS A 28 5.36 32.07 -26.98
N GLN A 29 6.18 32.72 -26.16
CA GLN A 29 7.21 33.67 -26.63
C GLN A 29 8.36 32.96 -27.36
N LEU A 30 8.76 31.79 -26.88
CA LEU A 30 9.90 31.05 -27.40
C LEU A 30 9.52 29.92 -28.36
N MET A 31 8.21 29.72 -28.61
CA MET A 31 7.67 28.64 -29.44
C MET A 31 8.22 27.28 -29.02
N ILE A 32 8.02 26.93 -27.74
CA ILE A 32 8.49 25.67 -27.17
C ILE A 32 7.57 24.53 -27.59
N ASP A 33 8.14 23.46 -28.14
CA ASP A 33 7.39 22.26 -28.56
C ASP A 33 7.20 21.24 -27.42
N LEU A 34 8.17 21.15 -26.50
CA LEU A 34 8.20 20.14 -25.44
C LEU A 34 8.71 20.69 -24.11
N VAL A 35 7.94 20.49 -23.05
CA VAL A 35 8.35 20.76 -21.66
C VAL A 35 8.76 19.46 -20.97
N ILE A 36 9.96 19.42 -20.38
CA ILE A 36 10.44 18.27 -19.60
C ILE A 36 10.50 18.63 -18.12
N ILE A 37 9.73 17.93 -17.31
CA ILE A 37 9.71 18.03 -15.85
C ILE A 37 10.90 17.25 -15.29
N CYS A 38 11.94 17.98 -14.89
CA CYS A 38 13.19 17.43 -14.33
C CYS A 38 13.21 17.40 -12.80
N ILE A 39 12.05 17.52 -12.15
CA ILE A 39 11.88 17.47 -10.69
C ILE A 39 10.98 16.29 -10.25
N PRO A 40 11.30 15.03 -10.62
CA PRO A 40 10.41 13.90 -10.31
C PRO A 40 10.19 13.64 -8.83
N SER A 41 11.05 14.16 -7.96
CA SER A 41 10.89 14.08 -6.52
C SER A 41 9.98 15.17 -5.92
N ALA A 42 9.46 16.10 -6.73
CA ALA A 42 8.53 17.11 -6.26
C ALA A 42 7.20 16.49 -5.83
N SER A 43 6.45 17.21 -5.00
CA SER A 43 5.10 16.81 -4.62
C SER A 43 4.16 16.88 -5.83
N GLY A 44 3.11 16.08 -5.81
CA GLY A 44 2.11 16.03 -6.88
C GLY A 44 1.41 17.35 -7.12
N ASN A 45 1.25 18.19 -6.10
CA ASN A 45 0.73 19.56 -6.26
C ASN A 45 1.60 20.42 -7.18
N VAL A 46 2.93 20.28 -7.09
CA VAL A 46 3.86 20.99 -7.97
C VAL A 46 3.77 20.43 -9.39
N ILE A 47 3.75 19.11 -9.55
CA ILE A 47 3.61 18.47 -10.86
C ILE A 47 2.29 18.87 -11.53
N ARG A 48 1.18 18.87 -10.77
CA ARG A 48 -0.13 19.33 -11.22
C ARG A 48 -0.13 20.79 -11.65
N SER A 49 0.54 21.67 -10.91
CA SER A 49 0.69 23.07 -11.29
C SER A 49 1.46 23.23 -12.60
N VAL A 50 2.53 22.46 -12.81
CA VAL A 50 3.27 22.45 -14.07
C VAL A 50 2.41 21.92 -15.23
N ALA A 51 1.73 20.79 -15.03
CA ALA A 51 0.85 20.19 -16.03
C ALA A 51 -0.27 21.16 -16.46
N ALA A 52 -0.96 21.79 -15.51
CA ALA A 52 -2.01 22.75 -15.80
C ALA A 52 -1.52 23.96 -16.61
N GLN A 53 -0.30 24.46 -16.36
CA GLN A 53 0.30 25.53 -17.17
C GLN A 53 0.64 25.05 -18.59
N CYS A 54 1.12 23.81 -18.74
CA CYS A 54 1.40 23.23 -20.05
C CYS A 54 0.10 23.04 -20.86
N GLU A 55 -0.95 22.50 -20.24
CA GLU A 55 -2.28 22.32 -20.83
C GLU A 55 -2.88 23.67 -21.28
N GLY A 56 -2.79 24.72 -20.47
CA GLY A 56 -3.23 26.07 -20.84
C GLY A 56 -2.49 26.71 -22.01
N SER A 57 -1.36 26.14 -22.44
CA SER A 57 -0.57 26.57 -23.60
C SER A 57 -0.54 25.54 -24.74
N ASN A 58 -1.24 24.41 -24.60
CA ASN A 58 -1.29 23.31 -25.56
C ASN A 58 0.10 22.79 -25.99
N VAL A 59 1.05 22.76 -25.06
CA VAL A 59 2.42 22.23 -25.28
C VAL A 59 2.52 20.79 -24.78
N GLU A 60 3.25 19.95 -25.52
CA GLU A 60 3.55 18.59 -25.04
C GLU A 60 4.42 18.68 -23.78
N TYR A 61 4.13 17.84 -22.79
CA TYR A 61 4.91 17.78 -21.57
C TYR A 61 5.19 16.35 -21.12
N LYS A 62 6.40 16.13 -20.61
CA LYS A 62 6.88 14.82 -20.14
C LYS A 62 7.66 14.96 -18.84
N ILE A 63 7.87 13.87 -18.13
CA ILE A 63 8.60 13.82 -16.86
C ILE A 63 9.76 12.83 -16.94
N VAL A 64 10.89 13.22 -16.34
CA VAL A 64 12.03 12.32 -16.15
C VAL A 64 11.69 11.37 -14.98
N PRO A 65 11.89 10.05 -15.08
CA PRO A 65 11.65 9.12 -13.97
C PRO A 65 12.46 9.48 -12.71
N GLY A 66 11.93 9.14 -11.53
CA GLY A 66 12.66 9.31 -10.28
C GLY A 66 13.88 8.37 -10.19
N VAL A 67 14.92 8.75 -9.43
CA VAL A 67 16.17 7.96 -9.27
C VAL A 67 15.92 6.50 -8.85
N PHE A 68 14.83 6.21 -8.13
CA PHE A 68 14.44 4.86 -7.73
C PHE A 68 13.76 4.04 -8.84
N GLU A 69 13.19 4.68 -9.86
CA GLU A 69 12.63 4.02 -11.05
C GLU A 69 13.76 3.64 -12.04
N ILE A 70 14.90 4.34 -11.97
CA ILE A 70 16.06 4.16 -12.87
C ILE A 70 16.94 2.97 -12.47
N LEU A 71 16.98 2.58 -11.18
CA LEU A 71 17.91 1.57 -10.67
C LEU A 71 17.50 0.10 -10.94
N GLY A 72 16.36 -0.13 -11.58
CA GLY A 72 15.87 -1.46 -11.96
C GLY A 72 16.41 -1.99 -13.30
N GLU A 73 17.18 -1.18 -14.03
CA GLU A 73 17.66 -1.51 -15.36
C GLU A 73 19.19 -1.32 -15.43
N ALA A 74 19.89 -2.33 -15.96
CA ALA A 74 21.29 -2.22 -16.29
C ALA A 74 21.48 -1.08 -17.30
N VAL A 75 22.06 0.04 -16.86
CA VAL A 75 22.62 1.16 -17.65
C VAL A 75 21.92 1.41 -18.98
N ASN A 76 20.61 1.62 -18.94
CA ASN A 76 19.87 2.34 -19.96
C ASN A 76 19.01 3.34 -19.20
N VAL A 77 19.30 4.62 -19.37
CA VAL A 77 18.50 5.70 -18.81
C VAL A 77 17.09 5.52 -19.36
N SER A 78 16.12 5.15 -18.50
CA SER A 78 14.72 5.04 -18.91
C SER A 78 14.32 6.32 -19.66
N PRO A 79 13.72 6.22 -20.86
CA PRO A 79 13.40 7.39 -21.65
C PRO A 79 12.37 8.24 -20.89
N ILE A 80 12.55 9.56 -20.99
CA ILE A 80 11.55 10.56 -20.62
C ILE A 80 10.14 10.04 -20.96
N ARG A 81 9.22 10.04 -20.00
CA ARG A 81 7.88 9.44 -20.14
C ARG A 81 6.77 10.47 -19.97
N ASN A 82 5.56 10.14 -20.39
CA ASN A 82 4.39 10.96 -20.09
C ASN A 82 4.16 11.01 -18.58
N VAL A 83 3.60 12.13 -18.11
CA VAL A 83 3.12 12.27 -16.73
C VAL A 83 1.99 11.27 -16.50
N ASP A 84 2.03 10.59 -15.36
CA ASP A 84 0.97 9.66 -14.96
C ASP A 84 0.26 10.17 -13.70
N VAL A 85 -0.92 9.64 -13.40
CA VAL A 85 -1.70 10.02 -12.22
C VAL A 85 -0.93 9.78 -10.92
N GLU A 86 -0.05 8.78 -10.89
CA GLU A 86 0.83 8.52 -9.77
C GLU A 86 1.81 9.67 -9.48
N ASP A 87 2.18 10.47 -10.49
CA ASP A 87 2.99 11.67 -10.30
C ASP A 87 2.18 12.82 -9.71
N LEU A 88 0.89 12.94 -10.07
CA LEU A 88 -0.03 13.95 -9.53
C LEU A 88 -0.47 13.66 -8.09
N LEU A 89 -0.48 12.39 -7.71
CA LEU A 89 -0.84 11.92 -6.36
C LEU A 89 0.39 11.69 -5.48
N ARG A 90 1.59 11.97 -6.00
CA ARG A 90 2.85 11.77 -5.29
C ARG A 90 2.93 12.71 -4.09
N ARG A 91 3.36 12.18 -2.96
CA ARG A 91 3.75 13.00 -1.80
C ARG A 91 5.22 13.33 -1.85
N SER A 92 5.62 14.35 -1.10
CA SER A 92 7.04 14.62 -0.85
C SER A 92 7.71 13.32 -0.37
N PRO A 93 8.87 12.91 -0.90
CA PRO A 93 9.52 11.68 -0.48
C PRO A 93 9.77 11.66 1.03
N VAL A 94 9.58 10.50 1.68
CA VAL A 94 10.13 10.31 3.01
C VAL A 94 11.64 10.17 2.86
N THR A 95 12.42 11.06 3.47
CA THR A 95 13.84 10.79 3.65
C THR A 95 13.98 9.56 4.52
N ILE A 96 14.42 8.45 3.92
CA ILE A 96 14.72 7.21 4.64
C ILE A 96 15.76 7.55 5.71
N SER A 97 15.31 7.66 6.96
CA SER A 97 16.23 7.88 8.05
C SER A 97 17.00 6.58 8.31
N SER A 98 18.21 6.55 7.74
CA SER A 98 19.36 5.74 8.16
C SER A 98 19.43 4.27 7.71
N ARG A 99 20.61 3.91 7.18
CA ARG A 99 21.17 2.54 7.16
C ARG A 99 20.91 1.74 8.44
N LYS A 100 20.77 2.40 9.60
CA LYS A 100 20.53 1.77 10.90
C LYS A 100 19.15 1.14 11.05
N ILE A 101 18.12 1.67 10.39
CA ILE A 101 16.78 1.06 10.43
C ILE A 101 16.77 -0.22 9.57
N LEU A 102 17.43 -0.17 8.42
CA LEU A 102 17.52 -1.30 7.49
C LEU A 102 18.47 -2.41 7.98
N SER A 103 19.47 -2.08 8.81
CA SER A 103 20.39 -3.09 9.36
C SER A 103 19.71 -4.09 10.30
N CYS A 104 18.50 -3.81 10.82
CA CYS A 104 17.79 -4.78 11.67
C CYS A 104 17.28 -6.00 10.89
N LEU A 105 17.31 -5.95 9.56
CA LEU A 105 16.89 -7.01 8.65
C LEU A 105 18.06 -7.68 7.91
N ALA A 106 19.24 -7.06 7.93
CA ALA A 106 20.45 -7.63 7.33
C ALA A 106 20.81 -8.96 8.02
N ASP A 107 21.31 -9.92 7.24
CA ASP A 107 21.73 -11.25 7.72
C ASP A 107 20.64 -12.07 8.46
N LYS A 108 19.37 -11.67 8.36
CA LYS A 108 18.24 -12.40 8.95
C LYS A 108 17.51 -13.28 7.94
N VAL A 109 16.84 -14.31 8.46
CA VAL A 109 15.83 -15.06 7.70
C VAL A 109 14.50 -14.33 7.82
N ILE A 110 13.92 -13.91 6.70
CA ILE A 110 12.70 -13.10 6.65
C ILE A 110 11.63 -13.83 5.85
N LEU A 111 10.42 -13.90 6.39
CA LEU A 111 9.25 -14.47 5.73
C LEU A 111 8.27 -13.39 5.34
N VAL A 112 7.87 -13.35 4.08
CA VAL A 112 6.77 -12.51 3.59
C VAL A 112 5.64 -13.42 3.15
N THR A 113 4.49 -13.37 3.82
CA THR A 113 3.28 -14.06 3.35
C THR A 113 2.52 -13.16 2.39
N GLY A 114 1.89 -13.74 1.37
CA GLY A 114 1.26 -12.94 0.31
C GLY A 114 2.32 -12.27 -0.58
N ALA A 115 3.50 -12.88 -0.70
CA ALA A 115 4.66 -12.32 -1.41
C ALA A 115 4.39 -11.99 -2.89
N GLY A 116 3.41 -12.64 -3.52
CA GLY A 116 2.98 -12.34 -4.89
C GLY A 116 1.96 -11.19 -5.02
N GLY A 117 1.48 -10.61 -3.91
CA GLY A 117 0.55 -9.48 -3.91
C GLY A 117 1.23 -8.13 -4.11
N SER A 118 0.46 -7.05 -4.31
CA SER A 118 1.03 -5.71 -4.56
C SER A 118 1.98 -5.24 -3.43
N ILE A 119 1.55 -5.33 -2.17
CA ILE A 119 2.40 -4.95 -1.02
C ILE A 119 3.47 -6.01 -0.74
N GLY A 120 3.10 -7.30 -0.77
CA GLY A 120 4.03 -8.39 -0.49
C GLY A 120 5.22 -8.42 -1.45
N SER A 121 4.99 -8.23 -2.75
CA SER A 121 6.07 -8.21 -3.74
C SER A 121 7.01 -7.02 -3.56
N GLU A 122 6.47 -5.84 -3.25
CA GLU A 122 7.29 -4.66 -3.00
C GLU A 122 8.08 -4.77 -1.69
N LEU A 123 7.50 -5.34 -0.63
CA LEU A 123 8.25 -5.69 0.58
C LEU A 123 9.43 -6.58 0.23
N CYS A 124 9.24 -7.60 -0.60
CA CYS A 124 10.34 -8.49 -1.02
C CYS A 124 11.45 -7.71 -1.77
N ARG A 125 11.09 -6.80 -2.69
CA ARG A 125 12.07 -5.96 -3.39
C ARG A 125 12.86 -5.06 -2.44
N GLN A 126 12.18 -4.39 -1.51
CA GLN A 126 12.82 -3.50 -0.55
C GLN A 126 13.70 -4.28 0.45
N ILE A 127 13.27 -5.48 0.85
CA ILE A 127 14.05 -6.37 1.71
C ILE A 127 15.31 -6.87 0.98
N CYS A 128 15.27 -7.21 -0.31
CA CYS A 128 16.49 -7.62 -1.03
C CYS A 128 17.60 -6.55 -0.99
N LYS A 129 17.24 -5.26 -0.98
CA LYS A 129 18.22 -4.14 -0.90
C LYS A 129 19.02 -4.11 0.39
N VAL A 130 18.51 -4.74 1.46
CA VAL A 130 19.16 -4.79 2.77
C VAL A 130 19.95 -6.06 3.02
N LYS A 131 20.07 -6.92 2.00
CA LYS A 131 20.86 -8.16 2.01
C LYS A 131 20.49 -9.09 3.18
N PRO A 132 19.27 -9.64 3.20
CA PRO A 132 18.90 -10.66 4.18
C PRO A 132 19.71 -11.93 3.95
N LYS A 133 19.86 -12.76 4.98
CA LYS A 133 20.46 -14.09 4.84
C LYS A 133 19.61 -15.01 3.97
N HIS A 134 18.29 -14.92 4.11
CA HIS A 134 17.34 -15.74 3.37
C HIS A 134 15.97 -15.04 3.33
N LEU A 135 15.41 -14.85 2.14
CA LEU A 135 14.07 -14.30 1.95
C LEU A 135 13.08 -15.38 1.47
N LEU A 136 12.09 -15.67 2.30
CA LEU A 136 11.07 -16.69 2.08
C LEU A 136 9.80 -16.04 1.50
N LEU A 137 9.41 -16.46 0.30
CA LEU A 137 8.32 -15.88 -0.48
C LEU A 137 7.08 -16.78 -0.40
N LEU A 138 6.22 -16.60 0.60
CA LEU A 138 5.06 -17.46 0.81
C LEU A 138 3.80 -16.94 0.10
N GLY A 139 3.14 -17.79 -0.68
CA GLY A 139 1.81 -17.50 -1.23
C GLY A 139 1.11 -18.72 -1.82
N HIS A 140 -0.19 -18.60 -2.06
CA HIS A 140 -1.01 -19.64 -2.68
C HIS A 140 -1.16 -19.46 -4.20
N GLY A 141 -0.99 -18.23 -4.71
CA GLY A 141 -1.10 -17.93 -6.14
C GLY A 141 0.19 -18.26 -6.88
N GLU A 142 0.21 -19.41 -7.57
CA GLU A 142 1.37 -19.97 -8.28
C GLU A 142 2.05 -18.94 -9.18
N ASN A 143 1.32 -18.39 -10.16
CA ASN A 143 1.89 -17.45 -11.11
C ASN A 143 2.42 -16.18 -10.43
N SER A 144 1.75 -15.70 -9.38
CA SER A 144 2.19 -14.51 -8.66
C SER A 144 3.49 -14.74 -7.89
N ILE A 145 3.68 -15.94 -7.32
CA ILE A 145 4.93 -16.33 -6.64
C ILE A 145 6.04 -16.59 -7.66
N TYR A 146 5.74 -17.27 -8.76
CA TYR A 146 6.68 -17.49 -9.86
C TYR A 146 7.24 -16.16 -10.40
N GLN A 147 6.36 -15.21 -10.69
CA GLN A 147 6.74 -13.89 -11.22
C GLN A 147 7.71 -13.15 -10.30
N ILE A 148 7.35 -13.00 -9.01
CA ILE A 148 8.21 -12.26 -8.07
C ILE A 148 9.53 -12.99 -7.82
N HIS A 149 9.53 -14.32 -7.70
CA HIS A 149 10.76 -15.08 -7.51
C HIS A 149 11.71 -14.96 -8.71
N ARG A 150 11.18 -15.07 -9.94
CA ARG A 150 11.97 -14.88 -11.17
C ARG A 150 12.55 -13.46 -11.26
N GLU A 151 11.74 -12.46 -10.92
CA GLU A 151 12.17 -11.06 -10.88
C GLU A 151 13.33 -10.85 -9.89
N LEU A 152 13.18 -11.34 -8.65
CA LEU A 152 14.19 -11.16 -7.60
C LEU A 152 15.48 -11.93 -7.92
N LYS A 153 15.40 -13.14 -8.47
CA LYS A 153 16.60 -13.89 -8.90
C LYS A 153 17.38 -13.17 -9.99
N LYS A 154 16.70 -12.50 -10.92
CA LYS A 154 17.35 -11.70 -11.97
C LYS A 154 18.03 -10.46 -11.39
N ASN A 155 17.35 -9.74 -10.51
CA ASN A 155 17.79 -8.42 -10.05
C ASN A 155 18.71 -8.47 -8.82
N TYR A 156 18.66 -9.55 -8.05
CA TYR A 156 19.41 -9.76 -6.81
C TYR A 156 19.98 -11.19 -6.76
N PRO A 157 20.88 -11.57 -7.70
CA PRO A 157 21.36 -12.95 -7.83
C PRO A 157 22.10 -13.48 -6.59
N ASP A 158 22.68 -12.58 -5.79
CA ASP A 158 23.42 -12.93 -4.56
C ASP A 158 22.50 -13.16 -3.35
N ILE A 159 21.20 -12.86 -3.46
CA ILE A 159 20.24 -13.03 -2.36
C ILE A 159 19.55 -14.37 -2.48
N HIS A 160 19.67 -15.19 -1.43
CA HIS A 160 18.94 -16.45 -1.33
C HIS A 160 17.43 -16.15 -1.18
N THR A 161 16.68 -16.42 -2.24
CA THR A 161 15.22 -16.31 -2.29
C THR A 161 14.60 -17.69 -2.49
N GLU A 162 13.62 -18.04 -1.66
CA GLU A 162 12.94 -19.35 -1.71
C GLU A 162 11.43 -19.16 -1.91
N PRO A 163 10.87 -19.63 -3.04
CA PRO A 163 9.43 -19.59 -3.30
C PRO A 163 8.71 -20.69 -2.52
N ILE A 164 7.69 -20.32 -1.76
CA ILE A 164 6.93 -21.25 -0.91
C ILE A 164 5.46 -21.23 -1.32
N MET A 165 5.02 -22.33 -1.93
CA MET A 165 3.61 -22.56 -2.19
C MET A 165 2.92 -23.04 -0.92
N CYS A 166 2.14 -22.17 -0.29
CA CYS A 166 1.39 -22.44 0.93
C CYS A 166 0.24 -21.44 1.10
N SER A 167 -0.94 -21.94 1.48
CA SER A 167 -1.99 -21.10 2.04
C SER A 167 -1.74 -20.86 3.52
N THR A 168 -2.00 -19.66 4.03
CA THR A 168 -1.94 -19.38 5.48
C THR A 168 -3.05 -20.11 6.24
N THR A 169 -4.08 -20.59 5.54
CA THR A 169 -5.16 -21.40 6.13
C THR A 169 -4.74 -22.84 6.44
N ASP A 170 -3.67 -23.34 5.84
CA ASP A 170 -3.11 -24.67 6.11
C ASP A 170 -2.18 -24.61 7.33
N LYS A 171 -2.75 -24.87 8.51
CA LYS A 171 -2.01 -24.80 9.78
C LYS A 171 -0.79 -25.72 9.82
N GLN A 172 -0.91 -26.94 9.31
CA GLN A 172 0.18 -27.94 9.36
C GLN A 172 1.35 -27.50 8.49
N ARG A 173 1.06 -26.98 7.29
CA ARG A 173 2.08 -26.50 6.38
C ARG A 173 2.73 -25.21 6.88
N VAL A 174 1.95 -24.27 7.43
CA VAL A 174 2.49 -23.06 8.10
C VAL A 174 3.43 -23.45 9.25
N GLU A 175 3.03 -24.42 10.09
CA GLU A 175 3.86 -24.94 11.17
C GLU A 175 5.15 -25.55 10.65
N TYR A 176 5.07 -26.46 9.68
CA TYR A 176 6.24 -27.09 9.08
C TYR A 176 7.23 -26.04 8.58
N MET A 177 6.75 -25.02 7.87
CA MET A 177 7.59 -23.97 7.30
C MET A 177 8.26 -23.11 8.37
N ILE A 178 7.50 -22.59 9.34
CA ILE A 178 8.07 -21.75 10.42
C ILE A 178 9.06 -22.56 11.27
N LYS A 179 8.75 -23.82 11.58
CA LYS A 179 9.64 -24.72 12.32
C LYS A 179 10.94 -24.99 11.57
N SER A 180 10.86 -25.24 10.27
CA SER A 180 12.00 -25.67 9.44
C SER A 180 12.94 -24.51 9.13
N TYR A 181 12.38 -23.35 8.77
CA TYR A 181 13.19 -22.20 8.34
C TYR A 181 13.56 -21.23 9.47
N ARG A 182 12.83 -21.26 10.60
CA ARG A 182 13.05 -20.36 11.76
C ARG A 182 13.22 -18.89 11.34
N PRO A 183 12.18 -18.28 10.73
CA PRO A 183 12.25 -16.87 10.35
C PRO A 183 12.43 -16.00 11.60
N HIS A 184 13.30 -14.99 11.49
CA HIS A 184 13.51 -14.01 12.56
C HIS A 184 12.43 -12.93 12.49
N VAL A 185 12.00 -12.57 11.27
CA VAL A 185 10.97 -11.56 11.03
C VAL A 185 9.92 -12.11 10.07
N ILE A 186 8.64 -11.89 10.38
CA ILE A 186 7.51 -12.19 9.50
C ILE A 186 6.79 -10.90 9.14
N PHE A 187 6.67 -10.61 7.84
CA PHE A 187 5.74 -9.61 7.31
C PHE A 187 4.50 -10.32 6.75
N HIS A 188 3.36 -10.10 7.40
CA HIS A 188 2.10 -10.76 7.05
C HIS A 188 1.22 -9.88 6.16
N ALA A 189 1.35 -10.05 4.84
CA ALA A 189 0.59 -9.33 3.81
C ALA A 189 -0.47 -10.19 3.08
N ALA A 190 -0.70 -11.43 3.51
CA ALA A 190 -1.72 -12.31 2.91
C ALA A 190 -3.12 -11.98 3.45
N ALA A 191 -4.01 -11.47 2.60
CA ALA A 191 -5.41 -11.22 2.93
C ALA A 191 -6.26 -11.05 1.67
N TYR A 192 -7.58 -11.22 1.79
CA TYR A 192 -8.55 -10.72 0.82
C TYR A 192 -8.93 -9.28 1.16
N LYS A 193 -8.94 -8.40 0.14
CA LYS A 193 -9.10 -6.95 0.30
C LYS A 193 -10.32 -6.33 -0.40
N HIS A 194 -10.96 -7.04 -1.33
CA HIS A 194 -12.00 -6.46 -2.18
C HIS A 194 -13.32 -6.34 -1.42
N VAL A 195 -13.64 -5.14 -0.91
CA VAL A 195 -14.87 -4.89 -0.12
C VAL A 195 -16.14 -5.41 -0.82
N PRO A 196 -16.45 -5.03 -2.08
CA PRO A 196 -17.71 -5.46 -2.69
C PRO A 196 -17.82 -6.98 -2.79
N LEU A 197 -16.72 -7.67 -3.15
CA LEU A 197 -16.70 -9.12 -3.25
C LEU A 197 -16.87 -9.76 -1.87
N MET A 198 -16.16 -9.27 -0.86
CA MET A 198 -16.17 -9.81 0.49
C MET A 198 -17.48 -9.59 1.25
N GLN A 199 -18.34 -8.67 0.81
CA GLN A 199 -19.71 -8.57 1.33
C GLN A 199 -20.52 -9.86 1.08
N TYR A 200 -20.27 -10.54 -0.04
CA TYR A 200 -20.99 -11.76 -0.42
C TYR A 200 -20.37 -13.05 0.14
N PHE A 201 -19.12 -12.99 0.58
CA PHE A 201 -18.35 -14.15 1.06
C PHE A 201 -17.74 -13.90 2.45
N PRO A 202 -18.55 -13.62 3.50
CA PRO A 202 -18.04 -13.42 4.85
C PRO A 202 -17.32 -14.66 5.40
N GLU A 203 -17.69 -15.87 4.98
CA GLU A 203 -16.99 -17.12 5.34
C GLU A 203 -15.54 -17.15 4.86
N GLU A 204 -15.24 -16.54 3.71
CA GLU A 204 -13.88 -16.44 3.19
C GLU A 204 -13.08 -15.37 3.92
N CYS A 205 -13.74 -14.31 4.40
CA CYS A 205 -13.12 -13.35 5.32
C CYS A 205 -12.70 -14.04 6.63
N VAL A 206 -13.56 -14.90 7.19
CA VAL A 206 -13.21 -15.70 8.38
C VAL A 206 -12.02 -16.62 8.10
N LYS A 207 -12.11 -17.46 7.05
CA LYS A 207 -11.06 -18.44 6.76
C LYS A 207 -9.72 -17.78 6.46
N ASN A 208 -9.70 -16.82 5.53
CA ASN A 208 -8.45 -16.30 5.01
C ASN A 208 -7.87 -15.17 5.88
N ASN A 209 -8.69 -14.20 6.28
CA ASN A 209 -8.19 -13.04 7.00
C ASN A 209 -8.04 -13.33 8.50
N ILE A 210 -8.99 -14.04 9.12
CA ILE A 210 -8.96 -14.31 10.57
C ILE A 210 -8.16 -15.57 10.88
N LEU A 211 -8.60 -16.74 10.39
CA LEU A 211 -7.95 -18.02 10.71
C LEU A 211 -6.55 -18.11 10.08
N GLY A 212 -6.38 -17.60 8.86
CA GLY A 212 -5.07 -17.48 8.23
C GLY A 212 -4.09 -16.65 9.06
N THR A 213 -4.51 -15.49 9.59
CA THR A 213 -3.69 -14.70 10.51
C THR A 213 -3.39 -15.47 11.80
N LEU A 214 -4.41 -16.07 12.42
CA LEU A 214 -4.25 -16.83 13.66
C LEU A 214 -3.23 -17.96 13.53
N ASN A 215 -3.25 -18.71 12.42
CA ASN A 215 -2.29 -19.77 12.19
C ASN A 215 -0.84 -19.26 12.19
N VAL A 216 -0.57 -18.15 11.50
CA VAL A 216 0.79 -17.59 11.42
C VAL A 216 1.20 -16.98 12.77
N VAL A 217 0.29 -16.29 13.46
CA VAL A 217 0.54 -15.71 14.79
C VAL A 217 0.83 -16.78 15.84
N ASP A 218 0.03 -17.85 15.87
CA ASP A 218 0.21 -18.99 16.78
C ASP A 218 1.59 -19.63 16.56
N MET A 219 1.98 -19.85 15.31
CA MET A 219 3.28 -20.43 14.98
C MET A 219 4.45 -19.47 15.23
N ALA A 220 4.28 -18.18 14.97
CA ALA A 220 5.29 -17.17 15.26
C ALA A 220 5.61 -17.14 16.77
N ASN A 221 4.57 -17.12 17.60
CA ASN A 221 4.69 -17.23 19.05
C ASN A 221 5.32 -18.57 19.49
N LYS A 222 4.81 -19.70 18.98
CA LYS A 222 5.27 -21.05 19.37
C LYS A 222 6.76 -21.27 19.09
N TYR A 223 7.27 -20.73 17.99
CA TYR A 223 8.66 -20.94 17.56
C TYR A 223 9.59 -19.77 17.82
N GLY A 224 9.13 -18.73 18.54
CA GLY A 224 9.95 -17.63 19.03
C GLY A 224 10.46 -16.69 17.92
N VAL A 225 9.60 -16.34 16.95
CA VAL A 225 9.93 -15.33 15.94
C VAL A 225 10.20 -14.00 16.65
N GLU A 226 11.26 -13.28 16.29
CA GLU A 226 11.60 -12.03 16.98
C GLU A 226 10.56 -10.94 16.74
N LYS A 227 10.14 -10.77 15.49
CA LYS A 227 9.17 -9.74 15.09
C LYS A 227 8.15 -10.23 14.10
N PHE A 228 6.89 -9.86 14.33
CA PHE A 228 5.77 -10.12 13.43
C PHE A 228 5.07 -8.81 13.10
N VAL A 229 4.95 -8.48 11.82
CA VAL A 229 4.31 -7.25 11.34
C VAL A 229 3.07 -7.61 10.53
N LEU A 230 1.89 -7.28 11.06
CA LEU A 230 0.63 -7.39 10.34
C LEU A 230 0.42 -6.16 9.45
N ILE A 231 0.20 -6.41 8.16
CA ILE A 231 -0.30 -5.37 7.25
C ILE A 231 -1.81 -5.26 7.43
N SER A 232 -2.26 -4.10 7.90
CA SER A 232 -3.66 -3.77 8.10
C SER A 232 -4.09 -2.59 7.21
N THR A 233 -5.27 -2.04 7.44
CA THR A 233 -5.94 -1.07 6.57
C THR A 233 -6.77 -0.09 7.39
N ASP A 234 -6.92 1.12 6.88
CA ASP A 234 -7.93 2.11 7.30
C ASP A 234 -9.35 1.51 7.48
N LYS A 235 -9.74 0.54 6.65
CA LYS A 235 -11.05 -0.13 6.72
C LYS A 235 -11.27 -0.97 7.97
N ALA A 236 -10.22 -1.21 8.76
CA ALA A 236 -10.30 -1.82 10.09
C ALA A 236 -10.70 -0.82 11.19
N VAL A 237 -10.89 0.46 10.83
CA VAL A 237 -11.29 1.56 11.71
C VAL A 237 -12.77 1.87 11.46
N ASN A 238 -13.57 1.93 12.54
CA ASN A 238 -15.03 2.15 12.47
C ASN A 238 -15.67 1.26 11.38
N CYS A 239 -15.44 -0.05 11.49
CA CYS A 239 -15.71 -1.02 10.43
C CYS A 239 -17.20 -1.04 10.05
N ILE A 240 -17.50 -0.93 8.74
CA ILE A 240 -18.89 -1.06 8.22
C ILE A 240 -19.08 -2.20 7.22
N ASN A 241 -18.03 -2.99 6.98
CA ASN A 241 -18.05 -4.07 5.99
C ASN A 241 -17.27 -5.31 6.48
N ASN A 242 -17.63 -6.48 5.95
CA ASN A 242 -17.10 -7.78 6.35
C ASN A 242 -15.57 -7.87 6.21
N MET A 243 -15.01 -7.25 5.15
CA MET A 243 -13.57 -7.23 4.92
C MET A 243 -12.85 -6.46 6.05
N GLY A 244 -13.31 -5.23 6.32
CA GLY A 244 -12.80 -4.38 7.40
C GLY A 244 -12.93 -5.04 8.77
N ILE A 245 -14.11 -5.59 9.08
CA ILE A 245 -14.34 -6.31 10.34
C ILE A 245 -13.37 -7.49 10.48
N SER A 246 -13.19 -8.29 9.43
CA SER A 246 -12.26 -9.42 9.48
C SER A 246 -10.80 -8.99 9.71
N LYS A 247 -10.39 -7.84 9.18
CA LYS A 247 -9.07 -7.26 9.43
C LYS A 247 -8.95 -6.72 10.85
N ARG A 248 -10.01 -6.10 11.38
CA ARG A 248 -10.04 -5.69 12.80
C ARG A 248 -9.95 -6.89 13.74
N ILE A 249 -10.65 -7.99 13.46
CA ILE A 249 -10.52 -9.21 14.27
C ILE A 249 -9.11 -9.79 14.14
N ALA A 250 -8.48 -9.74 12.96
CA ALA A 250 -7.08 -10.13 12.78
C ALA A 250 -6.11 -9.27 13.60
N GLU A 251 -6.36 -7.96 13.72
CA GLU A 251 -5.64 -7.08 14.64
C GLU A 251 -5.82 -7.52 16.10
N MET A 252 -7.05 -7.80 16.52
CA MET A 252 -7.35 -8.29 17.87
C MET A 252 -6.63 -9.62 18.17
N VAL A 253 -6.51 -10.51 17.18
CA VAL A 253 -5.69 -11.73 17.30
C VAL A 253 -4.24 -11.36 17.61
N VAL A 254 -3.62 -10.50 16.82
CA VAL A 254 -2.23 -10.06 17.03
C VAL A 254 -2.05 -9.40 18.40
N GLN A 255 -2.95 -8.50 18.77
CA GLN A 255 -2.96 -7.81 20.08
C GLN A 255 -3.12 -8.80 21.24
N SER A 256 -3.92 -9.85 21.10
CA SER A 256 -4.11 -10.84 22.17
C SER A 256 -2.83 -11.63 22.50
N TYR A 257 -1.86 -11.70 21.58
CA TYR A 257 -0.57 -12.36 21.81
C TYR A 257 0.51 -11.39 22.29
N SER A 258 0.43 -10.09 21.96
CA SER A 258 1.49 -9.12 22.25
C SER A 258 1.83 -8.98 23.74
N LYS A 259 0.87 -9.22 24.65
CA LYS A 259 1.09 -9.14 26.11
C LYS A 259 1.83 -10.33 26.71
N THR A 260 1.78 -11.50 26.06
CA THR A 260 2.25 -12.78 26.65
C THR A 260 3.38 -13.44 25.87
N SER A 261 3.57 -13.04 24.61
CA SER A 261 4.61 -13.57 23.75
C SER A 261 5.92 -12.84 23.93
N GLN A 262 7.02 -13.55 23.66
CA GLN A 262 8.34 -12.91 23.45
C GLN A 262 8.46 -12.33 22.04
N THR A 263 7.59 -12.73 21.11
CA THR A 263 7.53 -12.16 19.77
C THR A 263 7.02 -10.72 19.83
N GLY A 264 7.78 -9.79 19.26
CA GLY A 264 7.34 -8.43 19.03
C GLY A 264 6.25 -8.39 17.95
N PHE A 265 4.99 -8.31 18.38
CA PHE A 265 3.84 -8.21 17.49
C PHE A 265 3.51 -6.75 17.19
N MET A 266 3.47 -6.37 15.91
CA MET A 266 3.10 -5.03 15.47
C MET A 266 2.03 -5.07 14.39
N ILE A 267 1.22 -4.02 14.35
CA ILE A 267 0.19 -3.79 13.35
C ILE A 267 0.50 -2.49 12.65
N VAL A 268 0.39 -2.44 11.33
CA VAL A 268 0.59 -1.21 10.56
C VAL A 268 -0.66 -0.95 9.71
N ARG A 269 -1.34 0.17 9.96
CA ARG A 269 -2.50 0.65 9.21
C ARG A 269 -2.09 1.74 8.22
N PHE A 270 -2.64 1.65 7.02
CA PHE A 270 -2.57 2.69 6.00
C PHE A 270 -3.76 2.58 5.06
N GLY A 271 -3.96 3.62 4.24
CA GLY A 271 -5.07 3.70 3.29
C GLY A 271 -4.78 3.00 1.96
N ASN A 272 -5.33 3.55 0.89
CA ASN A 272 -5.17 2.98 -0.44
C ASN A 272 -3.73 3.15 -0.93
N VAL A 273 -3.34 2.24 -1.82
CA VAL A 273 -2.03 2.26 -2.45
C VAL A 273 -2.20 2.33 -3.97
N LEU A 274 -1.52 3.30 -4.56
CA LEU A 274 -1.57 3.64 -5.99
C LEU A 274 -1.17 2.44 -6.85
N GLY A 275 -1.88 2.24 -7.97
CA GLY A 275 -1.58 1.17 -8.94
C GLY A 275 -1.71 -0.26 -8.40
N SER A 276 -2.29 -0.46 -7.21
CA SER A 276 -2.43 -1.82 -6.67
C SER A 276 -3.40 -2.67 -7.49
N ARG A 277 -3.18 -3.99 -7.54
CA ARG A 277 -4.01 -4.91 -8.34
C ARG A 277 -5.50 -4.76 -7.97
N GLY A 278 -6.35 -4.65 -9.00
CA GLY A 278 -7.80 -4.49 -8.85
C GLY A 278 -8.25 -3.20 -8.16
N SER A 279 -7.43 -2.14 -8.21
CA SER A 279 -7.81 -0.81 -7.71
C SER A 279 -8.48 0.04 -8.79
N VAL A 280 -8.93 1.23 -8.40
CA VAL A 280 -9.69 2.16 -9.23
C VAL A 280 -8.89 2.74 -10.41
N ILE A 281 -7.59 3.00 -10.24
CA ILE A 281 -6.76 3.59 -11.31
C ILE A 281 -6.65 2.64 -12.53
N PRO A 282 -6.30 1.34 -12.38
CA PRO A 282 -6.37 0.39 -13.49
C PRO A 282 -7.75 0.30 -14.15
N LEU A 283 -8.83 0.37 -13.35
CA LEU A 283 -10.20 0.33 -13.87
C LEU A 283 -10.50 1.55 -14.75
N PHE A 284 -10.13 2.76 -14.31
CA PHE A 284 -10.34 3.97 -15.10
C PHE A 284 -9.52 3.94 -16.39
N LYS A 285 -8.24 3.53 -16.33
CA LYS A 285 -7.41 3.34 -17.53
C LYS A 285 -8.03 2.33 -18.51
N GLU A 286 -8.57 1.22 -18.00
CA GLU A 286 -9.27 0.22 -18.81
C GLU A 286 -10.56 0.77 -19.45
N GLN A 287 -11.35 1.53 -18.69
CA GLN A 287 -12.59 2.16 -19.17
C GLN A 287 -12.30 3.19 -20.26
N ILE A 288 -11.30 4.06 -20.06
CA ILE A 288 -10.88 5.06 -21.04
C ILE A 288 -10.36 4.39 -22.31
N ALA A 289 -9.53 3.35 -22.18
CA ALA A 289 -9.04 2.59 -23.33
C ALA A 289 -10.15 1.93 -24.17
N ARG A 290 -11.35 1.72 -23.59
CA ARG A 290 -12.55 1.21 -24.27
C ARG A 290 -13.49 2.31 -24.78
N GLY A 291 -13.17 3.58 -24.58
CA GLY A 291 -14.01 4.73 -24.97
C GLY A 291 -15.01 5.18 -23.89
N GLY A 292 -14.87 4.71 -22.65
CA GLY A 292 -15.76 5.08 -21.53
C GLY A 292 -17.09 4.31 -21.51
N PRO A 293 -18.04 4.73 -20.64
CA PRO A 293 -17.88 5.78 -19.64
C PRO A 293 -16.94 5.35 -18.50
N VAL A 294 -16.34 6.34 -17.83
CA VAL A 294 -15.65 6.13 -16.55
C VAL A 294 -16.68 6.10 -15.43
N THR A 295 -16.65 5.07 -14.59
CA THR A 295 -17.67 4.89 -13.55
C THR A 295 -17.17 5.36 -12.18
N VAL A 296 -17.73 6.45 -11.66
CA VAL A 296 -17.43 6.98 -10.32
C VAL A 296 -18.55 6.60 -9.36
N THR A 297 -18.23 6.15 -8.15
CA THR A 297 -19.24 5.71 -7.18
C THR A 297 -20.04 6.87 -6.60
N HIS A 298 -19.39 7.98 -6.24
CA HIS A 298 -20.04 9.16 -5.69
C HIS A 298 -19.17 10.41 -5.91
N PRO A 299 -19.75 11.58 -6.23
CA PRO A 299 -18.99 12.82 -6.51
C PRO A 299 -18.12 13.29 -5.32
N GLU A 300 -18.59 13.06 -4.10
CA GLU A 300 -17.87 13.46 -2.87
C GLU A 300 -16.93 12.37 -2.32
N MET A 301 -16.76 11.23 -3.00
CA MET A 301 -15.95 10.15 -2.46
C MET A 301 -14.47 10.53 -2.42
N THR A 302 -13.85 10.40 -1.25
CA THR A 302 -12.41 10.64 -1.10
C THR A 302 -11.66 9.41 -0.58
N ARG A 303 -10.40 9.25 -0.98
CA ARG A 303 -9.51 8.20 -0.45
C ARG A 303 -8.12 8.75 -0.19
N PHE A 304 -7.47 8.20 0.83
CA PHE A 304 -6.06 8.43 1.07
C PHE A 304 -5.20 7.55 0.16
N PHE A 305 -4.16 8.10 -0.45
CA PHE A 305 -3.28 7.36 -1.37
C PHE A 305 -1.81 7.52 -1.03
N MET A 306 -1.07 6.43 -1.08
CA MET A 306 0.39 6.49 -1.12
C MET A 306 0.94 5.54 -2.18
N THR A 307 2.22 5.66 -2.53
CA THR A 307 2.84 4.74 -3.49
C THR A 307 3.16 3.39 -2.84
N ILE A 308 3.19 2.30 -3.63
CA ILE A 308 3.56 0.96 -3.11
C ILE A 308 4.96 0.95 -2.47
N PRO A 309 6.00 1.56 -3.09
CA PRO A 309 7.33 1.64 -2.49
C PRO A 309 7.33 2.40 -1.16
N GLU A 310 6.64 3.53 -1.08
CA GLU A 310 6.54 4.34 0.14
C GLU A 310 5.85 3.55 1.27
N ALA A 311 4.71 2.94 1.00
CA ALA A 311 3.98 2.10 1.97
C ALA A 311 4.89 1.00 2.52
N SER A 312 5.56 0.27 1.63
CA SER A 312 6.41 -0.86 1.99
C SER A 312 7.63 -0.43 2.80
N GLN A 313 8.23 0.72 2.47
CA GLN A 313 9.33 1.30 3.24
C GLN A 313 8.89 1.69 4.64
N LEU A 314 7.76 2.40 4.78
CA LEU A 314 7.25 2.80 6.08
C LEU A 314 6.84 1.60 6.94
N VAL A 315 6.28 0.54 6.33
CA VAL A 315 6.02 -0.74 7.00
C VAL A 315 7.29 -1.38 7.54
N ILE A 316 8.37 -1.41 6.74
CA ILE A 316 9.66 -1.95 7.18
C ILE A 316 10.20 -1.12 8.36
N GLN A 317 10.11 0.21 8.27
CA GLN A 317 10.56 1.10 9.33
C GLN A 317 9.73 0.94 10.61
N ALA A 318 8.40 0.82 10.51
CA ALA A 318 7.51 0.50 11.62
C ALA A 318 7.90 -0.85 12.27
N GLY A 319 8.19 -1.85 11.43
CA GLY A 319 8.72 -3.15 11.86
C GLY A 319 10.03 -3.05 12.64
N ALA A 320 10.92 -2.14 12.24
CA ALA A 320 12.20 -1.94 12.88
C ALA A 320 12.09 -1.21 14.22
N ILE A 321 11.27 -0.16 14.32
CA ILE A 321 11.12 0.64 15.55
C ILE A 321 10.22 -0.02 16.59
N GLY A 322 9.30 -0.88 16.17
CA GLY A 322 8.36 -1.56 17.05
C GLY A 322 9.06 -2.49 18.05
N LYS A 323 8.54 -2.48 19.28
CA LYS A 323 8.99 -3.30 20.40
C LYS A 323 8.00 -4.42 20.73
N GLY A 324 6.78 -4.36 20.20
CA GLY A 324 5.70 -5.31 20.44
C GLY A 324 4.52 -4.67 21.15
N GLY A 325 3.31 -5.03 20.71
CA GLY A 325 2.05 -4.40 21.14
C GLY A 325 1.72 -3.10 20.40
N ASP A 326 2.56 -2.69 19.45
CA ASP A 326 2.42 -1.42 18.75
C ASP A 326 1.38 -1.51 17.63
N VAL A 327 0.48 -0.52 17.58
CA VAL A 327 -0.37 -0.26 16.41
C VAL A 327 0.12 1.04 15.78
N PHE A 328 0.73 0.91 14.61
CA PHE A 328 1.25 2.03 13.84
C PHE A 328 0.25 2.48 12.77
N ILE A 329 0.21 3.79 12.58
CA ILE A 329 -0.56 4.44 11.51
C ILE A 329 0.39 5.27 10.70
N LEU A 330 0.37 5.05 9.39
CA LEU A 330 1.19 5.81 8.47
C LEU A 330 0.55 7.17 8.21
N ASP A 331 1.39 8.18 8.08
CA ASP A 331 0.95 9.48 7.58
C ASP A 331 0.46 9.32 6.14
N MET A 332 -0.85 9.49 5.99
CA MET A 332 -1.49 9.42 4.70
C MET A 332 -1.90 10.82 4.21
N GLY A 333 -1.16 11.89 4.49
CA GLY A 333 -1.55 13.30 4.29
C GLY A 333 -2.50 13.59 3.12
N GLU A 334 -3.45 14.49 3.30
CA GLU A 334 -4.58 14.84 2.42
C GLU A 334 -5.32 13.72 1.64
N PRO A 335 -6.64 13.58 1.86
CA PRO A 335 -7.48 12.69 1.06
C PRO A 335 -7.68 13.27 -0.35
N VAL A 336 -7.80 12.39 -1.34
CA VAL A 336 -7.98 12.74 -2.75
C VAL A 336 -9.41 12.42 -3.17
N ASN A 337 -10.08 13.36 -3.82
CA ASN A 337 -11.38 13.14 -4.42
C ASN A 337 -11.26 12.19 -5.63
N ILE A 338 -12.12 11.17 -5.69
CA ILE A 338 -12.10 10.15 -6.74
C ILE A 338 -12.62 10.66 -8.08
N LEU A 339 -13.53 11.64 -8.08
CA LEU A 339 -13.98 12.33 -9.28
C LEU A 339 -12.84 13.13 -9.90
N ASP A 340 -12.16 13.99 -9.12
CA ASP A 340 -11.02 14.77 -9.60
C ASP A 340 -9.94 13.87 -10.21
N MET A 341 -9.67 12.74 -9.55
CA MET A 341 -8.73 11.73 -10.07
C MET A 341 -9.22 11.08 -11.37
N ALA A 342 -10.52 10.84 -11.54
CA ALA A 342 -11.07 10.33 -12.79
C ALA A 342 -10.86 11.33 -13.94
N GLU A 343 -11.16 12.61 -13.69
CA GLU A 343 -10.95 13.68 -14.65
C GLU A 343 -9.47 13.83 -15.02
N ASP A 344 -8.57 13.77 -14.04
CA ASP A 344 -7.12 13.83 -14.28
C ASP A 344 -6.65 12.70 -15.20
N ILE A 345 -7.12 11.46 -14.98
CA ILE A 345 -6.70 10.33 -15.82
C ILE A 345 -7.23 10.48 -17.24
N ILE A 346 -8.45 11.02 -17.42
CA ILE A 346 -9.00 11.32 -18.75
C ILE A 346 -8.13 12.37 -19.45
N ARG A 347 -7.80 13.49 -18.79
CA ARG A 347 -6.93 14.55 -19.34
C ARG A 347 -5.54 14.02 -19.72
N LEU A 348 -4.90 13.27 -18.82
CA LEU A 348 -3.60 12.65 -19.05
C LEU A 348 -3.62 11.61 -20.18
N SER A 349 -4.80 11.07 -20.53
CA SER A 349 -4.99 10.17 -21.66
C SER A 349 -5.21 10.91 -22.99
N GLY A 350 -5.20 12.25 -22.98
CA GLY A 350 -5.40 13.09 -24.16
C GLY A 350 -6.86 13.35 -24.51
N PHE A 351 -7.78 13.16 -23.56
CA PHE A 351 -9.22 13.34 -23.74
C PHE A 351 -9.77 14.43 -22.82
N GLU A 352 -10.86 15.07 -23.22
CA GLU A 352 -11.58 16.02 -22.37
C GLU A 352 -12.70 15.32 -21.57
N PRO A 353 -12.69 15.40 -20.22
CA PRO A 353 -13.76 14.86 -19.38
C PRO A 353 -15.14 15.41 -19.78
N TYR A 354 -16.14 14.55 -19.78
CA TYR A 354 -17.54 14.86 -20.14
C TYR A 354 -17.80 15.25 -21.60
N ILE A 355 -16.76 15.47 -22.41
CA ILE A 355 -16.88 15.71 -23.86
C ILE A 355 -16.50 14.46 -24.63
N ASP A 356 -15.24 14.03 -24.49
CA ASP A 356 -14.72 12.84 -25.18
C ASP A 356 -15.05 11.56 -24.40
N ILE A 357 -14.96 11.61 -23.07
CA ILE A 357 -15.19 10.47 -22.18
C ILE A 357 -16.23 10.85 -21.12
N PRO A 358 -17.45 10.26 -21.15
CA PRO A 358 -18.45 10.51 -20.11
C PRO A 358 -18.03 9.92 -18.77
N ILE A 359 -18.45 10.58 -17.68
CA ILE A 359 -18.35 10.06 -16.31
C ILE A 359 -19.76 9.74 -15.80
N GLU A 360 -19.98 8.50 -15.38
CA GLU A 360 -21.25 8.04 -14.84
C GLU A 360 -21.17 7.77 -13.35
N PHE A 361 -22.14 8.27 -12.60
CA PHE A 361 -22.27 8.00 -11.16
C PHE A 361 -23.06 6.72 -10.92
N ILE A 362 -22.40 5.70 -10.38
CA ILE A 362 -22.98 4.36 -10.18
C ILE A 362 -23.53 4.11 -8.76
N GLY A 363 -23.40 5.10 -7.88
CA GLY A 363 -23.80 5.00 -6.47
C GLY A 363 -22.78 4.30 -5.59
N ILE A 364 -22.95 4.48 -4.28
CA ILE A 364 -22.10 3.85 -3.26
C ILE A 364 -22.43 2.36 -3.18
N ARG A 365 -21.41 1.51 -3.31
CA ARG A 365 -21.60 0.06 -3.25
C ARG A 365 -21.77 -0.42 -1.81
N PRO A 366 -22.42 -1.58 -1.58
CA PRO A 366 -22.60 -2.13 -0.24
C PRO A 366 -21.28 -2.21 0.55
N GLY A 367 -21.28 -1.63 1.75
CA GLY A 367 -20.13 -1.66 2.67
C GLY A 367 -19.02 -0.64 2.37
N GLU A 368 -19.17 0.22 1.35
CA GLU A 368 -18.23 1.31 1.10
C GLU A 368 -18.53 2.54 1.97
N LYS A 369 -17.48 3.19 2.45
CA LYS A 369 -17.57 4.51 3.09
C LYS A 369 -17.42 5.62 2.07
N LEU A 370 -18.07 6.75 2.31
CA LEU A 370 -17.81 7.97 1.55
C LEU A 370 -16.42 8.53 1.87
N TYR A 371 -16.09 8.57 3.16
CA TYR A 371 -14.81 9.03 3.71
C TYR A 371 -14.18 7.91 4.56
N GLU A 372 -12.91 7.62 4.35
CA GLU A 372 -12.16 6.67 5.19
C GLU A 372 -11.53 7.40 6.38
N GLU A 373 -11.27 6.67 7.45
CA GLU A 373 -10.69 7.19 8.69
C GLU A 373 -9.44 6.38 9.03
N LEU A 374 -8.41 7.04 9.56
CA LEU A 374 -7.18 6.34 9.98
C LEU A 374 -7.21 5.91 11.45
N LEU A 375 -8.12 6.47 12.25
CA LEU A 375 -8.21 6.33 13.70
C LEU A 375 -9.68 6.42 14.14
N THR A 376 -10.02 5.73 15.24
CA THR A 376 -11.28 6.00 15.94
C THR A 376 -11.12 7.17 16.91
N ALA A 377 -12.23 7.77 17.35
CA ALA A 377 -12.19 8.85 18.36
C ALA A 377 -11.56 8.43 19.71
N GLN A 378 -11.55 7.12 20.01
CA GLN A 378 -11.00 6.56 21.24
C GLN A 378 -9.50 6.22 21.10
N GLU A 379 -9.07 5.92 19.87
CA GLU A 379 -7.70 5.65 19.50
C GLU A 379 -6.96 7.01 19.41
N GLY A 380 -6.49 7.54 20.54
CA GLY A 380 -5.57 8.68 20.51
C GLY A 380 -4.29 8.37 19.71
N THR A 381 -3.52 9.39 19.34
CA THR A 381 -2.21 9.22 18.67
C THR A 381 -1.07 9.82 19.45
N VAL A 382 0.07 9.15 19.38
CA VAL A 382 1.36 9.62 19.88
C VAL A 382 2.33 9.61 18.71
N ALA A 383 3.05 10.72 18.51
CA ALA A 383 4.11 10.79 17.51
C ALA A 383 5.22 9.80 17.86
N THR A 384 5.73 9.07 16.86
CA THR A 384 6.95 8.28 17.04
C THR A 384 8.19 9.13 16.77
N LYS A 385 9.39 8.55 16.87
CA LYS A 385 10.63 9.20 16.43
C LYS A 385 10.69 9.42 14.91
N HIS A 386 9.75 8.84 14.14
CA HIS A 386 9.66 8.98 12.71
C HIS A 386 8.46 9.86 12.35
N GLU A 387 8.70 10.94 11.61
CA GLU A 387 7.70 12.00 11.32
C GLU A 387 6.43 11.47 10.65
N ARG A 388 6.54 10.39 9.85
CA ARG A 388 5.41 9.78 9.13
C ARG A 388 4.84 8.49 9.74
N ILE A 389 5.23 8.17 10.96
CA ILE A 389 4.71 6.99 11.66
C ILE A 389 4.18 7.46 13.00
N PHE A 390 2.89 7.27 13.19
CA PHE A 390 2.20 7.53 14.45
C PHE A 390 1.93 6.20 15.16
N GLN A 391 1.87 6.23 16.48
CA GLN A 391 1.50 5.09 17.30
C GLN A 391 0.17 5.37 17.99
N THR A 392 -0.72 4.39 18.02
CA THR A 392 -1.95 4.46 18.82
C THR A 392 -1.93 3.43 19.94
N MET A 393 -2.73 3.66 20.97
CA MET A 393 -2.86 2.75 22.10
C MET A 393 -3.63 1.49 21.68
N ALA A 394 -3.03 0.33 21.94
CA ALA A 394 -3.72 -0.93 21.74
C ALA A 394 -4.90 -1.05 22.72
N THR A 395 -6.09 -1.36 22.21
CA THR A 395 -7.23 -1.74 23.04
C THR A 395 -6.96 -3.06 23.75
N GLU A 396 -7.39 -3.19 25.00
CA GLU A 396 -7.30 -4.47 25.70
C GLU A 396 -8.22 -5.50 25.05
N VAL A 397 -7.66 -6.67 24.73
CA VAL A 397 -8.37 -7.79 24.14
C VAL A 397 -8.31 -8.97 25.10
N ASP A 398 -9.47 -9.43 25.57
CA ASP A 398 -9.53 -10.70 26.30
C ASP A 398 -9.33 -11.86 25.33
N LYS A 399 -8.13 -12.44 25.36
CA LYS A 399 -7.74 -13.59 24.52
C LYS A 399 -8.71 -14.76 24.68
N LYS A 400 -9.21 -15.03 25.88
CA LYS A 400 -10.06 -16.21 26.12
C LYS A 400 -11.41 -16.07 25.43
N THR A 401 -12.03 -14.89 25.54
CA THR A 401 -13.29 -14.58 24.86
C THR A 401 -13.09 -14.54 23.35
N LEU A 402 -12.05 -13.86 22.86
CA LEU A 402 -11.75 -13.79 21.44
C LEU A 402 -11.55 -15.18 20.81
N MET A 403 -10.81 -16.09 21.45
CA MET A 403 -10.59 -17.43 20.91
C MET A 403 -11.87 -18.26 20.85
N LYS A 404 -12.81 -18.08 21.81
CA LYS A 404 -14.13 -18.72 21.74
C LYS A 404 -14.94 -18.17 20.57
N ASP A 405 -14.92 -16.86 20.36
CA ASP A 405 -15.61 -16.20 19.27
C ASP A 405 -15.07 -16.63 17.90
N ILE A 406 -13.75 -16.77 17.77
CA ILE A 406 -13.11 -17.26 16.55
C ILE A 406 -13.46 -18.72 16.27
N GLU A 407 -13.52 -19.59 17.28
CA GLU A 407 -13.93 -20.99 17.07
C GLU A 407 -15.42 -21.10 16.68
N GLU A 408 -16.28 -20.23 17.20
CA GLU A 408 -17.65 -20.11 16.72
C GLU A 408 -17.70 -19.64 15.26
N LEU A 409 -17.00 -18.55 14.91
CA LEU A 409 -16.88 -18.07 13.53
C LEU A 409 -16.38 -19.16 12.57
N LYS A 410 -15.38 -19.94 12.99
CA LYS A 410 -14.85 -21.07 12.21
C LYS A 410 -15.91 -22.11 11.93
N ARG A 411 -16.69 -22.52 12.94
CA ARG A 411 -17.80 -23.48 12.75
C ARG A 411 -18.85 -22.93 11.79
N LEU A 412 -19.23 -21.65 11.94
CA LEU A 412 -20.18 -20.99 11.04
C LEU A 412 -19.64 -20.89 9.61
N ALA A 413 -18.34 -20.58 9.43
CA ALA A 413 -17.70 -20.48 8.12
C ALA A 413 -17.57 -21.83 7.40
N ILE A 414 -17.32 -22.92 8.13
CA ILE A 414 -17.34 -24.30 7.59
C ILE A 414 -18.77 -24.67 7.15
N ALA A 415 -19.77 -24.30 7.94
CA ALA A 415 -21.18 -24.55 7.63
C ALA A 415 -21.80 -23.52 6.66
N VAL A 416 -21.02 -22.55 6.17
CA VAL A 416 -21.44 -21.48 5.24
C VAL A 416 -22.67 -20.70 5.75
N LYS A 417 -22.72 -20.45 7.06
CA LYS A 417 -23.80 -19.73 7.75
C LYS A 417 -23.59 -18.22 7.69
N ARG A 418 -23.75 -17.65 6.49
CA ARG A 418 -23.35 -16.26 6.17
C ARG A 418 -24.00 -15.21 7.05
N LYS A 419 -25.31 -15.32 7.29
CA LYS A 419 -26.05 -14.35 8.13
C LYS A 419 -25.52 -14.38 9.56
N GLU A 420 -25.36 -15.57 10.11
CA GLU A 420 -24.87 -15.79 11.47
C GLU A 420 -23.41 -15.33 11.64
N ILE A 421 -22.58 -15.45 10.59
CA ILE A 421 -21.22 -14.89 10.59
C ILE A 421 -21.26 -13.37 10.70
N VAL A 422 -22.12 -12.70 9.92
CA VAL A 422 -22.27 -11.25 9.95
C VAL A 422 -22.82 -10.79 11.31
N ASP A 423 -23.83 -11.46 11.85
CA ASP A 423 -24.36 -11.18 13.19
C ASP A 423 -23.27 -11.34 14.26
N LYS A 424 -22.44 -12.38 14.15
CA LYS A 424 -21.32 -12.63 15.05
C LYS A 424 -20.21 -11.58 14.91
N PHE A 425 -19.91 -11.13 13.69
CA PHE A 425 -18.97 -10.04 13.43
C PHE A 425 -19.34 -8.77 14.20
N TRP A 426 -20.61 -8.36 14.13
CA TRP A 426 -21.09 -7.20 14.86
C TRP A 426 -20.99 -7.41 16.38
N LYS A 427 -21.42 -8.56 16.88
CA LYS A 427 -21.34 -8.90 18.30
C LYS A 427 -19.91 -8.84 18.88
N ILE A 428 -18.89 -9.18 18.08
CA ILE A 428 -17.48 -9.13 18.52
C ILE A 428 -17.00 -7.68 18.62
N LEU A 429 -17.47 -6.79 17.75
CA LEU A 429 -17.01 -5.40 17.71
C LEU A 429 -17.75 -4.48 18.69
N GLY A 430 -18.89 -4.91 19.24
CA GLY A 430 -19.71 -4.15 20.19
C GLY A 430 -20.89 -3.52 19.50
#